data_AF-A0A7W5Q5R5-F1
#
_entry.id   AF-A0A7W5Q5R5-F1
#
_cell.length_a   1.000
_cell.length_b   1.000
_cell.length_c   1.000
_cell.angle_alpha   90.00
_cell.angle_beta   90.00
_cell.angle_gamma   90.00
#
_symmetry.space_group_name_H-M   'P 1'
#
loop_
_entity.id
_entity.type
_entity.pdbx_description
1 polymer ?
#
loop_
_entity_poly.entity_id
_entity_poly.type
_entity_poly.pdbx_seq_one_letter_code
_entity_poly.pdbx_strand_id
1 'polypeptide(L)'
;MNSRLEIFLGLSVELTAFSHFDLLGTGLTERYLATLDKVVGGEITDALLAAFVALPPEDEARIRAMRTTILGNELLGDVARALIKLWYSGTWFELPTAWTERFGPRPADTTFVVSPDAYVEGLLWKAIGAHPAGAKAPGFGSWAFPPKIPPLPGPDYQNLVPPPLNGL
;
A
#
# COMPACT_ATOMS: atom_id res chain seq x y z
N MET A 1 -13.44 17.01 7.25
CA MET A 1 -12.40 16.07 6.81
C MET A 1 -11.04 16.62 7.18
N ASN A 2 -10.19 15.81 7.82
CA ASN A 2 -8.85 16.22 8.27
C ASN A 2 -7.90 16.26 7.06
N SER A 3 -7.39 17.45 6.71
CA SER A 3 -6.53 17.65 5.53
C SER A 3 -5.34 16.69 5.47
N ARG A 4 -4.80 16.27 6.63
CA ARG A 4 -3.67 15.35 6.71
C ARG A 4 -4.05 13.92 6.31
N LEU A 5 -5.25 13.48 6.69
CA LEU A 5 -5.76 12.15 6.35
C LEU A 5 -6.04 12.04 4.84
N GLU A 6 -6.57 13.10 4.23
CA GLU A 6 -6.79 13.16 2.77
C GLU A 6 -5.48 13.08 1.98
N ILE A 7 -4.44 13.78 2.44
CA ILE A 7 -3.10 13.70 1.82
C ILE A 7 -2.53 12.30 1.96
N PHE A 8 -2.65 11.68 3.15
CA PHE A 8 -2.23 10.30 3.37
C PHE A 8 -2.98 9.30 2.48
N LEU A 9 -4.28 9.49 2.31
CA LEU A 9 -5.11 8.68 1.44
C LEU A 9 -4.68 8.82 -0.02
N GLY A 10 -4.45 10.06 -0.50
CA GLY A 10 -3.95 10.32 -1.85
C GLY A 10 -2.57 9.68 -2.11
N LEU A 11 -1.64 9.78 -1.15
CA LEU A 11 -0.36 9.09 -1.22
C LEU A 11 -0.55 7.57 -1.31
N SER A 12 -1.43 7.02 -0.47
CA SER A 12 -1.69 5.58 -0.42
C SER A 12 -2.30 5.06 -1.72
N VAL A 13 -3.16 5.85 -2.39
CA VAL A 13 -3.70 5.53 -3.71
C VAL A 13 -2.58 5.37 -4.73
N GLU A 14 -1.64 6.32 -4.79
CA GLU A 14 -0.53 6.24 -5.75
C GLU A 14 0.46 5.12 -5.43
N LEU A 15 0.74 4.87 -4.15
CA LEU A 15 1.66 3.80 -3.74
C LEU A 15 1.11 2.39 -3.97
N THR A 16 -0.21 2.22 -3.93
CA THR A 16 -0.86 0.90 -3.98
C THR A 16 -1.59 0.62 -5.28
N ALA A 17 -1.89 1.67 -6.07
CA ALA A 17 -2.78 1.66 -7.23
C ALA A 17 -4.24 1.26 -6.93
N PHE A 18 -4.65 1.25 -5.65
CA PHE A 18 -6.04 1.07 -5.25
C PHE A 18 -6.76 2.41 -5.15
N SER A 19 -8.06 2.44 -5.46
CA SER A 19 -8.84 3.68 -5.44
C SER A 19 -9.06 4.22 -4.02
N HIS A 20 -9.40 5.50 -3.88
CA HIS A 20 -9.82 6.10 -2.61
C HIS A 20 -10.94 5.30 -1.95
N PHE A 21 -11.92 4.86 -2.74
CA PHE A 21 -13.03 4.04 -2.27
C PHE A 21 -12.56 2.69 -1.69
N ASP A 22 -11.63 2.03 -2.37
CA ASP A 22 -11.08 0.76 -1.91
C ASP A 22 -10.36 0.90 -0.58
N LEU A 23 -9.50 1.92 -0.47
CA LEU A 23 -8.72 2.17 0.73
C LEU A 23 -9.62 2.58 1.91
N LEU A 24 -10.60 3.46 1.70
CA LEU A 24 -11.59 3.82 2.72
C LEU A 24 -12.46 2.64 3.12
N GLY A 25 -12.82 1.77 2.17
CA GLY A 25 -13.61 0.56 2.41
C GLY A 25 -12.95 -0.43 3.37
N THR A 26 -11.62 -0.37 3.54
CA THR A 26 -10.92 -1.17 4.56
C THR A 26 -11.22 -0.73 5.99
N GLY A 27 -11.60 0.54 6.21
CA GLY A 27 -11.70 1.14 7.55
C GLY A 27 -10.36 1.32 8.27
N LEU A 28 -9.22 1.15 7.60
CA LEU A 28 -7.88 1.16 8.21
C LEU A 28 -7.09 2.44 8.01
N THR A 29 -7.55 3.36 7.17
CA THR A 29 -6.82 4.57 6.76
C THR A 29 -6.30 5.38 7.96
N GLU A 30 -7.17 5.73 8.91
CA GLU A 30 -6.77 6.49 10.11
C GLU A 30 -5.78 5.72 10.98
N ARG A 31 -5.99 4.40 11.09
CA ARG A 31 -5.13 3.52 11.88
C ARG A 31 -3.73 3.41 11.28
N TYR A 32 -3.61 3.33 9.96
CA TYR A 32 -2.32 3.27 9.28
C TYR A 32 -1.57 4.60 9.34
N LEU A 33 -2.27 5.73 9.25
CA LEU A 33 -1.66 7.04 9.51
C LEU A 33 -1.13 7.13 10.96
N ALA A 34 -1.94 6.72 11.94
CA ALA A 34 -1.50 6.69 13.34
C ALA A 34 -0.34 5.69 13.58
N THR A 35 -0.26 4.62 12.79
CA THR A 35 0.85 3.66 12.84
C THR A 35 2.15 4.29 12.37
N LEU A 36 2.13 5.06 11.27
CA LEU A 36 3.28 5.85 10.82
C LEU A 36 3.74 6.82 11.91
N ASP A 37 2.81 7.60 12.47
CA ASP A 37 3.14 8.57 13.53
C ASP A 37 3.80 7.89 14.74
N LYS A 38 3.27 6.74 15.14
CA LYS A 38 3.81 5.97 16.26
C LYS A 38 5.21 5.43 15.96
N VAL A 39 5.43 4.88 14.77
CA VAL A 39 6.64 4.14 14.44
C VAL A 39 7.78 5.06 14.01
N VAL A 40 7.55 5.94 13.04
CA VAL A 40 8.59 6.81 12.49
C VAL A 40 8.56 8.21 13.08
N GLY A 41 7.47 8.59 13.77
CA GLY A 41 7.28 9.92 14.34
C GLY A 41 6.49 10.84 13.41
N GLY A 42 5.83 11.85 14.00
CA GLY A 42 5.07 12.85 13.26
C GLY A 42 5.91 13.64 12.26
N GLU A 43 7.15 13.99 12.60
CA GLU A 43 8.05 14.76 11.72
C GLU A 43 8.36 14.03 10.40
N ILE A 44 8.68 12.73 10.47
CA ILE A 44 8.99 11.93 9.26
C ILE A 44 7.70 11.68 8.47
N THR A 45 6.59 11.45 9.16
CA THR A 45 5.28 11.29 8.54
C THR A 45 4.88 12.55 7.78
N ASP A 46 5.02 13.72 8.39
CA ASP A 46 4.72 15.00 7.77
C ASP A 46 5.68 15.32 6.63
N ALA A 47 6.96 14.97 6.74
CA ALA A 47 7.91 15.08 5.64
C ALA A 47 7.52 14.21 4.44
N LEU A 48 7.04 12.98 4.67
CA LEU A 48 6.54 12.09 3.62
C LEU A 48 5.29 12.69 2.93
N LEU A 49 4.33 13.19 3.72
CA LEU A 49 3.11 13.81 3.19
C LEU A 49 3.41 15.12 2.44
N ALA A 50 4.36 15.93 2.93
CA ALA A 50 4.80 17.14 2.25
C ALA A 50 5.49 16.83 0.92
N ALA A 51 6.35 15.80 0.88
CA ALA A 51 6.99 15.35 -0.36
C ALA A 51 5.96 14.92 -1.41
N PHE A 52 4.87 14.29 -0.99
CA PHE A 52 3.76 13.93 -1.87
C PHE A 52 2.99 15.14 -2.41
N VAL A 53 2.68 16.12 -1.55
CA VAL A 53 2.00 17.36 -1.97
C VAL A 53 2.85 18.17 -2.94
N ALA A 54 4.18 18.12 -2.81
CA ALA A 54 5.12 18.83 -3.68
C ALA A 54 5.32 18.17 -5.06
N LEU A 55 4.70 17.02 -5.33
CA LEU A 55 4.82 16.36 -6.63
C LEU A 55 4.17 17.20 -7.75
N PRO A 56 4.78 17.24 -8.94
CA PRO A 56 4.23 17.98 -10.07
C PRO A 56 2.87 17.38 -10.52
N PRO A 57 2.01 18.20 -11.16
CA PRO A 57 0.69 17.75 -11.60
C PRO A 57 0.72 16.90 -12.88
N GLU A 58 1.76 16.97 -13.70
CA GLU A 58 1.85 16.25 -14.97
C GLU A 58 2.22 14.77 -14.78
N ASP A 59 1.43 13.84 -15.33
CA ASP A 59 1.54 12.40 -15.09
C ASP A 59 2.96 11.82 -15.22
N GLU A 60 3.66 12.07 -16.33
CA GLU A 60 5.02 11.54 -16.51
C GLU A 60 6.04 12.16 -15.56
N ALA A 61 5.94 13.47 -15.31
CA ALA A 61 6.82 14.16 -14.38
C ALA A 61 6.54 13.73 -12.95
N ARG A 62 5.27 13.49 -12.63
CA ARG A 62 4.78 13.01 -11.33
C ARG A 62 5.29 11.62 -11.03
N ILE A 63 5.20 10.68 -11.97
CA ILE A 63 5.74 9.33 -11.82
C ILE A 63 7.25 9.39 -11.58
N ARG A 64 7.99 10.19 -12.37
CA ARG A 64 9.44 10.35 -12.17
C ARG A 64 9.76 10.94 -10.80
N ALA A 65 9.04 11.99 -10.39
CA ALA A 65 9.21 12.63 -9.09
C ALA A 65 8.88 11.68 -7.93
N MET A 66 7.74 10.97 -7.95
CA MET A 66 7.39 9.94 -6.96
C MET A 66 8.51 8.91 -6.78
N ARG A 67 9.11 8.46 -7.90
CA ARG A 67 10.22 7.51 -7.87
C ARG A 67 11.49 8.08 -7.27
N THR A 68 11.81 9.35 -7.49
CA THR A 68 13.09 9.94 -7.05
C THR A 68 13.00 10.65 -5.70
N THR A 69 11.93 11.39 -5.43
CA THR A 69 11.78 12.25 -4.24
C THR A 69 11.11 11.54 -3.06
N ILE A 70 10.37 10.45 -3.30
CA ILE A 70 9.75 9.64 -2.25
C ILE A 70 10.43 8.27 -2.18
N LEU A 71 10.29 7.44 -3.22
CA LEU A 71 10.81 6.06 -3.18
C LEU A 71 12.34 6.00 -3.21
N GLY A 72 12.99 6.94 -3.90
CA GLY A 72 14.44 7.06 -4.00
C GLY A 72 15.08 7.90 -2.90
N ASN A 73 14.28 8.53 -2.04
CA ASN A 73 14.79 9.36 -0.95
C ASN A 73 15.33 8.48 0.18
N GLU A 74 16.47 8.87 0.74
CA GLU A 74 17.17 8.06 1.75
C GLU A 74 16.41 7.97 3.07
N LEU A 75 15.69 9.02 3.47
CA LEU A 75 14.85 9.04 4.67
C LEU A 75 13.47 8.41 4.40
N LEU A 76 12.83 8.79 3.30
CA LEU A 76 11.42 8.50 3.04
C LEU A 76 11.20 7.18 2.31
N GLY A 77 12.18 6.70 1.54
CA GLY A 77 12.01 5.56 0.65
C GLY A 77 11.68 4.27 1.38
N ASP A 78 12.39 3.96 2.45
CA ASP A 78 12.12 2.76 3.24
C ASP A 78 10.79 2.85 4.01
N VAL A 79 10.43 4.05 4.46
CA VAL A 79 9.13 4.32 5.10
C VAL A 79 7.99 4.11 4.10
N ALA A 80 8.11 4.62 2.88
CA ALA A 80 7.12 4.43 1.82
C ALA A 80 6.98 2.95 1.43
N ARG A 81 8.10 2.21 1.32
CA ARG A 81 8.10 0.76 1.08
C ARG A 81 7.46 -0.01 2.24
N ALA A 82 7.72 0.39 3.48
CA ALA A 82 7.07 -0.20 4.64
C ALA A 82 5.56 0.05 4.64
N LEU A 83 5.13 1.26 4.27
CA LEU A 83 3.72 1.60 4.10
C LEU A 83 3.03 0.75 3.01
N ILE A 84 3.68 0.51 1.86
CA ILE A 84 3.17 -0.41 0.84
C ILE A 84 2.96 -1.81 1.43
N LYS A 85 3.98 -2.36 2.10
CA LYS A 85 3.88 -3.69 2.73
C LYS A 85 2.76 -3.73 3.78
N LEU A 86 2.59 -2.66 4.55
CA LEU A 86 1.53 -2.53 5.54
C LEU A 86 0.15 -2.59 4.88
N TRP A 87 -0.09 -1.82 3.82
CA TRP A 87 -1.35 -1.86 3.09
C TRP A 87 -1.70 -3.24 2.56
N TYR A 88 -0.72 -3.95 2.00
CA TYR A 88 -0.95 -5.27 1.41
C TYR A 88 -1.16 -6.37 2.46
N SER A 89 -0.44 -6.32 3.59
CA SER A 89 -0.37 -7.45 4.54
C SER A 89 -1.04 -7.20 5.89
N GLY A 90 -1.37 -5.95 6.23
CA GLY A 90 -1.79 -5.56 7.57
C GLY A 90 -0.67 -5.59 8.63
N THR A 91 0.57 -5.83 8.20
CA THR A 91 1.76 -5.96 9.05
C THR A 91 2.72 -4.80 8.78
N TRP A 92 3.12 -4.11 9.84
CA TRP A 92 4.28 -3.25 9.77
C TRP A 92 5.53 -4.12 9.84
N PHE A 93 6.43 -3.96 8.88
CA PHE A 93 7.73 -4.59 8.89
C PHE A 93 8.76 -3.55 9.28
N GLU A 94 9.59 -3.91 10.25
CA GLU A 94 10.70 -3.08 10.72
C GLU A 94 11.52 -2.51 9.55
N LEU A 95 11.96 -1.27 9.68
CA LEU A 95 12.80 -0.64 8.67
C LEU A 95 14.18 -1.32 8.60
N PRO A 96 14.85 -1.27 7.43
CA PRO A 96 16.18 -1.88 7.30
C PRO A 96 17.17 -1.29 8.31
N THR A 97 18.11 -2.11 8.80
CA THR A 97 19.13 -1.67 9.77
C THR A 97 19.90 -0.43 9.30
N ALA A 98 20.21 -0.34 8.00
CA ALA A 98 20.88 0.80 7.39
C ALA A 98 20.11 2.12 7.56
N TRP A 99 18.77 2.07 7.62
CA TRP A 99 17.94 3.23 7.90
C TRP A 99 18.12 3.67 9.35
N THR A 100 18.05 2.73 10.30
CA THR A 100 18.22 2.98 11.74
C THR A 100 19.62 3.49 12.09
N GLU A 101 20.67 2.94 11.48
CA GLU A 101 22.05 3.41 11.64
C GLU A 101 22.23 4.87 11.20
N ARG A 102 21.46 5.30 10.19
CA ARG A 102 21.56 6.63 9.60
C ARG A 102 20.69 7.68 10.28
N PHE A 103 19.45 7.33 10.64
CA PHE A 103 18.45 8.27 11.14
C PHE A 103 18.11 8.08 12.63
N GLY A 104 18.80 7.14 13.29
CA GLY A 104 18.66 6.85 14.70
C GLY A 104 17.59 5.80 15.00
N PRO A 105 17.69 5.14 16.17
CA PRO A 105 16.75 4.10 16.57
C PRO A 105 15.35 4.66 16.81
N ARG A 106 14.36 3.88 16.38
CA ARG A 106 12.94 4.10 16.65
C ARG A 106 12.43 2.93 17.50
N PRO A 107 12.27 3.07 18.83
CA PRO A 107 11.90 1.94 19.69
C PRO A 107 10.56 1.27 19.32
N ALA A 108 9.66 1.99 18.65
CA ALA A 108 8.39 1.47 18.17
C ALA A 108 8.49 0.77 16.80
N ASP A 109 9.61 0.92 16.08
CA ASP A 109 9.86 0.26 14.80
C ASP A 109 10.29 -1.19 15.02
N THR A 110 9.29 -2.06 15.08
CA THR A 110 9.44 -3.52 15.19
C THR A 110 8.45 -4.17 14.24
N THR A 111 8.64 -5.43 13.88
CA THR A 111 7.64 -6.12 13.05
C THR A 111 6.41 -6.51 13.88
N PHE A 112 5.23 -6.00 13.51
CA PHE A 112 3.97 -6.34 14.20
C PHE A 112 2.74 -6.25 13.28
N VAL A 113 1.72 -7.05 13.58
CA VAL A 113 0.39 -6.94 12.94
C VAL A 113 -0.36 -5.78 13.59
N VAL A 114 -0.83 -4.82 12.77
CA VAL A 114 -1.47 -3.60 13.28
C VAL A 114 -2.78 -3.90 14.00
N SER A 115 -3.56 -4.87 13.49
CA SER A 115 -4.76 -5.40 14.14
C SER A 115 -5.33 -6.62 13.45
N PRO A 116 -6.24 -7.38 14.10
CA PRO A 116 -6.96 -8.48 13.46
C PRO A 116 -7.64 -8.06 12.15
N ASP A 117 -8.31 -6.90 12.13
CA ASP A 117 -8.97 -6.38 10.94
C ASP A 117 -7.97 -6.06 9.81
N ALA A 118 -6.72 -5.73 10.15
CA ALA A 118 -5.69 -5.42 9.16
C ALA A 118 -5.29 -6.64 8.33
N TYR A 119 -5.33 -7.83 8.94
CA TYR A 119 -5.15 -9.08 8.19
C TYR A 119 -6.33 -9.35 7.26
N VAL A 120 -7.56 -9.15 7.74
CA VAL A 120 -8.79 -9.44 6.98
C VAL A 120 -8.98 -8.49 5.79
N GLU A 121 -8.65 -7.21 5.96
CA GLU A 121 -8.81 -6.16 4.94
C GLU A 121 -7.52 -5.85 4.17
N GLY A 122 -6.47 -6.66 4.33
CA GLY A 122 -5.21 -6.49 3.61
C GLY A 122 -5.40 -6.51 2.08
N LEU A 123 -4.78 -5.56 1.37
CA LEU A 123 -4.96 -5.41 -0.08
C LEU A 123 -4.46 -6.61 -0.89
N LEU A 124 -3.58 -7.44 -0.32
CA LEU A 124 -3.09 -8.67 -0.94
C LEU A 124 -4.23 -9.56 -1.41
N TRP A 125 -5.27 -9.75 -0.60
CA TRP A 125 -6.40 -10.63 -0.93
C TRP A 125 -7.12 -10.15 -2.18
N LYS A 126 -7.39 -8.85 -2.26
CA LYS A 126 -8.03 -8.24 -3.42
C LYS A 126 -7.13 -8.30 -4.66
N ALA A 127 -5.83 -8.04 -4.50
CA ALA A 127 -4.86 -8.05 -5.59
C ALA A 127 -4.73 -9.43 -6.27
N ILE A 128 -4.87 -10.52 -5.51
CA ILE A 128 -4.77 -11.89 -6.05
C ILE A 128 -6.15 -12.55 -6.31
N GLY A 129 -7.25 -11.82 -6.12
CA GLY A 129 -8.60 -12.35 -6.29
C GLY A 129 -8.96 -13.47 -5.29
N ALA A 130 -8.41 -13.42 -4.08
CA ALA A 130 -8.65 -14.40 -3.02
C ALA A 130 -9.37 -13.80 -1.81
N HIS A 131 -9.64 -14.65 -0.83
CA HIS A 131 -10.20 -14.26 0.46
C HIS A 131 -9.21 -14.58 1.58
N PRO A 132 -9.18 -13.82 2.68
CA PRO A 132 -8.36 -14.13 3.84
C PRO A 132 -8.67 -15.52 4.39
N ALA A 133 -7.64 -16.29 4.73
CA ALA A 133 -7.86 -17.59 5.34
C ALA A 133 -8.52 -17.42 6.73
N GLY A 134 -9.58 -18.17 7.01
CA GLY A 134 -10.28 -18.10 8.30
C GLY A 134 -11.20 -16.88 8.48
N ALA A 135 -11.36 -16.02 7.47
CA ALA A 135 -12.32 -14.91 7.48
C ALA A 135 -12.99 -14.77 6.10
N LYS A 136 -14.18 -14.18 6.04
CA LYS A 136 -14.91 -13.90 4.77
C LYS A 136 -14.94 -15.09 3.79
N ALA A 137 -15.27 -16.28 4.28
CA ALA A 137 -15.26 -17.48 3.46
C ALA A 137 -16.23 -17.35 2.26
N PRO A 138 -15.83 -17.79 1.05
CA PRO A 138 -16.65 -17.72 -0.17
C PRO A 138 -17.87 -18.66 -0.18
N GLY A 139 -18.20 -19.30 0.94
CA GLY A 139 -19.25 -20.31 1.07
C GLY A 139 -18.76 -21.73 0.77
N PHE A 140 -19.50 -22.73 1.26
CA PHE A 140 -19.25 -24.15 0.98
C PHE A 140 -19.37 -24.44 -0.53
N GLY A 141 -18.44 -25.21 -1.09
CA GLY A 141 -18.47 -25.62 -2.50
C GLY A 141 -17.91 -24.59 -3.49
N SER A 142 -17.43 -23.44 -3.02
CA SER A 142 -16.82 -22.43 -3.90
C SER A 142 -15.57 -22.94 -4.64
N TRP A 143 -14.85 -23.88 -4.02
CA TRP A 143 -13.67 -24.55 -4.57
C TRP A 143 -13.97 -25.45 -5.78
N ALA A 144 -15.24 -25.73 -6.08
CA ALA A 144 -15.62 -26.51 -7.25
C ALA A 144 -15.58 -25.68 -8.55
N PHE A 145 -15.46 -24.36 -8.47
CA PHE A 145 -15.46 -23.46 -9.62
C PHE A 145 -14.07 -22.85 -9.85
N PRO A 146 -13.68 -22.61 -11.11
CA PRO A 146 -12.42 -21.92 -11.40
C PRO A 146 -12.43 -20.49 -10.82
N PRO A 147 -11.28 -19.99 -10.35
CA PRO A 147 -11.18 -18.63 -9.80
C PRO A 147 -11.54 -17.59 -10.87
N LYS A 148 -12.32 -16.59 -10.48
CA LYS A 148 -12.66 -15.44 -11.32
C LYS A 148 -11.82 -14.26 -10.87
N ILE A 149 -10.81 -13.90 -11.67
CA ILE A 149 -10.01 -12.70 -11.41
C ILE A 149 -10.79 -11.51 -11.99
N PRO A 150 -11.31 -10.59 -11.16
CA PRO A 150 -11.94 -9.38 -11.67
C PRO A 150 -10.89 -8.53 -12.41
N PRO A 151 -11.28 -7.78 -13.46
CA PRO A 151 -10.37 -6.86 -14.13
C PRO A 151 -9.85 -5.83 -13.13
N LEU A 152 -8.54 -5.57 -13.16
CA LEU A 152 -7.93 -4.51 -12.35
C LEU A 152 -8.53 -3.16 -12.78
N PRO A 153 -8.98 -2.30 -11.84
CA PRO A 153 -9.39 -0.94 -12.20
C PRO A 153 -8.18 -0.14 -12.71
N GLY A 154 -8.23 0.32 -13.96
CA GLY A 154 -7.16 1.06 -14.64
C GLY A 154 -7.48 1.21 -16.14
N PRO A 155 -6.69 1.99 -16.92
CA PRO A 155 -6.86 2.04 -18.38
C PRO A 155 -6.75 0.63 -18.97
N ASP A 156 -7.61 0.32 -19.95
CA ASP A 156 -7.77 -1.02 -20.55
C ASP A 156 -6.42 -1.66 -20.91
N TYR A 157 -5.96 -2.60 -20.07
CA TYR A 157 -4.76 -3.42 -20.33
C TYR A 157 -5.03 -4.56 -21.34
N GLN A 158 -6.17 -4.55 -22.03
CA GLN A 158 -6.60 -5.60 -22.98
C GLN A 158 -5.61 -5.83 -24.15
N ASN A 159 -4.65 -4.93 -24.35
CA ASN A 159 -3.62 -5.03 -25.39
C ASN A 159 -2.34 -5.79 -24.97
N LEU A 160 -2.26 -6.34 -23.75
CA LEU A 160 -1.05 -7.03 -23.25
C LEU A 160 -1.18 -8.55 -23.13
N VAL A 161 -2.32 -9.14 -23.50
CA VAL A 161 -2.44 -10.60 -23.56
C VAL A 161 -1.73 -11.10 -24.83
N PRO A 162 -0.60 -11.82 -24.75
CA PRO A 162 -0.01 -12.42 -25.93
C PRO A 162 -1.00 -13.45 -26.51
N PRO A 163 -1.12 -13.56 -27.85
CA PRO A 163 -1.99 -14.55 -28.46
C PRO A 163 -1.59 -15.96 -27.98
N PRO A 164 -2.56 -16.88 -27.85
CA PRO A 164 -2.27 -18.25 -27.45
C PRO A 164 -1.24 -18.85 -28.41
N LEU A 165 -0.24 -19.53 -27.85
CA LEU A 165 0.71 -20.33 -28.61
C LEU A 165 -0.08 -21.46 -29.29
N ASN A 166 -0.35 -21.30 -30.59
CA ASN A 166 -0.89 -22.38 -31.40
C ASN A 166 0.13 -23.53 -31.43
N GLY A 167 -0.38 -24.73 -31.14
CA GLY A 167 0.40 -25.92 -30.80
C GLY A 167 1.36 -26.43 -31.88
N LEU A 168 2.32 -27.21 -31.38
CA LEU A 168 3.07 -28.24 -32.11
C LEU A 168 2.18 -29.47 -32.31
#